data_AF-A0A662DHA7-F1
#
_entry.id   AF-A0A662DHA7-F1
#
_cell.length_a   1.000
_cell.length_b   1.000
_cell.length_c   1.000
_cell.angle_alpha   90.00
_cell.angle_beta   90.00
_cell.angle_gamma   90.00
#
_symmetry.space_group_name_H-M   'P 1'
#
loop_
_entity.id
_entity.type
_entity.pdbx_description
1 polymer ?
#
loop_
_entity_poly.entity_id
_entity_poly.type
_entity_poly.pdbx_seq_one_letter_code
_entity_poly.pdbx_strand_id
1 'polypeptide(L)' 'MEDKVYLVLGGFHLSGTKSSEIKKIIQEFKKEGVQKVAPCHCSGNLAWDLFKRNYKENFIGAGVGKLIKIAVNDVPSARK' A
#
# COMPACT_ATOMS: atom_id res chain seq x y z
N MET A 1 -2.36 -20.88 8.60
CA MET A 1 -1.72 -20.25 7.43
C MET A 1 -2.42 -18.94 7.24
N GLU A 2 -1.70 -17.83 7.39
CA GLU A 2 -2.27 -16.48 7.23
C GLU A 2 -2.31 -16.14 5.75
N ASP A 3 -3.51 -15.79 5.25
CA ASP A 3 -3.68 -15.20 3.94
C ASP A 3 -2.91 -13.88 3.88
N LYS A 4 -1.80 -13.84 3.12
CA LYS A 4 -0.96 -12.64 3.02
C LYS A 4 -1.61 -11.62 2.09
N VAL A 5 -1.70 -10.37 2.53
CA VAL A 5 -2.25 -9.28 1.72
C VAL A 5 -1.24 -8.87 0.65
N TYR A 6 -1.53 -9.16 -0.62
CA TYR A 6 -0.63 -8.83 -1.74
C TYR A 6 -0.63 -7.33 -2.06
N LEU A 7 -1.80 -6.69 -2.16
CA LEU A 7 -1.93 -5.29 -2.54
C LEU A 7 -3.05 -4.60 -1.77
N VAL A 8 -2.75 -3.44 -1.18
CA VAL A 8 -3.76 -2.49 -0.66
C VAL A 8 -3.84 -1.28 -1.58
N LEU A 9 -5.00 -1.09 -2.24
CA LEU A 9 -5.27 -0.02 -3.20
C LEU A 9 -6.48 0.79 -2.73
N GLY A 10 -6.37 2.12 -2.75
CA GLY A 10 -7.52 2.99 -2.47
C GLY A 10 -7.17 4.29 -1.74
N GLY A 11 -8.19 5.02 -1.35
CA GLY A 11 -8.06 6.21 -0.51
C GLY A 11 -7.91 5.82 0.95
N PHE A 12 -6.82 6.24 1.61
CA PHE A 12 -6.54 5.91 3.01
C PHE A 12 -7.01 7.01 3.98
N HIS A 13 -7.50 8.13 3.46
CA HIS A 13 -8.02 9.25 4.24
C HIS A 13 -7.02 9.79 5.30
N LEU A 14 -5.73 9.86 4.91
CA LEU A 14 -4.62 10.32 5.76
C LEU A 14 -4.24 11.79 5.53
N SER A 15 -5.06 12.53 4.78
CA SER A 15 -4.84 13.96 4.59
C SER A 15 -4.99 14.69 5.92
N GLY A 16 -3.98 15.50 6.27
CA GLY A 16 -3.93 16.21 7.56
C GLY A 16 -3.42 15.38 8.74
N THR A 17 -3.18 14.07 8.56
CA THR A 17 -2.60 13.20 9.60
C THR A 17 -1.11 13.53 9.83
N LYS A 18 -0.65 13.45 11.07
CA LYS A 18 0.75 13.75 11.41
C LYS A 18 1.68 12.67 10.84
N SER A 19 2.90 13.07 10.49
CA SER A 19 3.90 12.16 9.92
C SER A 19 4.23 10.97 10.84
N SER A 20 4.18 11.16 12.16
CA SER A 20 4.40 10.10 13.15
C SER A 20 3.31 9.02 13.12
N GLU A 21 2.05 9.43 12.96
CA GLU A 21 0.91 8.51 12.87
C GLU A 21 0.93 7.75 11.54
N ILE A 22 1.20 8.44 10.42
CA ILE A 22 1.37 7.79 9.12
C ILE A 22 2.48 6.73 9.16
N LYS A 23 3.61 7.03 9.83
CA LYS A 23 4.70 6.06 10.02
C LYS A 23 4.28 4.84 10.83
N LYS A 24 3.45 5.00 11.86
CA LYS A 24 2.89 3.86 12.62
C LYS A 24 2.01 2.98 11.74
N ILE A 25 1.12 3.57 10.94
CA ILE A 25 0.26 2.83 9.99
C ILE A 25 1.11 2.05 8.98
N ILE A 26 2.17 2.66 8.44
CA ILE A 26 3.10 1.98 7.53
C ILE A 26 3.78 0.78 8.22
N GLN A 27 4.15 0.91 9.50
CA GLN A 27 4.72 -0.19 10.28
C GLN A 27 3.71 -1.32 10.49
N GLU A 28 2.45 -0.98 10.79
CA GLU A 28 1.37 -1.95 10.91
C GLU A 28 1.13 -2.68 9.60
N PHE A 29 1.04 -1.99 8.46
CA PHE A 29 0.89 -2.64 7.16
C PHE A 29 2.02 -3.65 6.88
N LYS A 30 3.27 -3.29 7.21
CA LYS A 30 4.42 -4.20 7.07
C LYS A 30 4.33 -5.40 8.01
N LYS A 31 3.85 -5.19 9.24
CA LYS A 31 3.65 -6.25 10.24
C LYS A 31 2.59 -7.24 9.78
N GLU A 32 1.49 -6.75 9.21
CA GLU A 32 0.41 -7.57 8.62
C GLU A 32 0.80 -8.21 7.28
N GLY A 33 2.05 -8.08 6.84
CA GLY A 33 2.56 -8.74 5.64
C GLY A 33 2.07 -8.13 4.32
N VAL A 34 1.59 -6.88 4.32
CA VAL A 34 1.18 -6.18 3.10
C VAL A 34 2.38 -6.02 2.18
N GLN A 35 2.32 -6.66 1.00
CA GLN A 35 3.45 -6.64 0.07
C GLN A 35 3.52 -5.35 -0.72
N LYS A 36 2.41 -4.90 -1.32
CA LYS A 36 2.34 -3.71 -2.18
C LYS A 36 1.27 -2.74 -1.72
N VAL A 37 1.48 -1.45 -2.00
CA VAL A 37 0.54 -0.37 -1.65
C VAL A 37 0.32 0.57 -2.81
N ALA A 38 -0.90 1.07 -2.91
CA ALA A 38 -1.31 2.01 -3.94
C ALA A 38 -2.29 3.05 -3.34
N PRO A 39 -1.80 3.99 -2.49
CA PRO A 39 -2.62 5.07 -1.95
C PRO A 39 -3.11 6.02 -3.04
N CYS A 40 -4.36 6.45 -2.95
CA CYS A 40 -5.04 7.32 -3.93
C CYS A 40 -5.59 8.61 -3.30
N HIS A 41 -5.73 9.66 -4.13
CA HIS A 41 -6.52 10.89 -3.91
C HIS A 41 -6.52 11.45 -2.47
N CYS A 42 -7.46 10.98 -1.63
CA CYS A 42 -7.68 11.47 -0.27
C CYS A 42 -6.64 11.02 0.77
N SER A 43 -5.66 10.17 0.38
CA SER A 43 -4.53 9.84 1.25
C SER A 43 -3.63 11.05 1.53
N GLY A 44 -3.55 12.02 0.62
CA GLY A 44 -2.74 13.22 0.76
C GLY A 44 -1.25 13.03 0.43
N ASN A 45 -0.59 14.14 0.07
CA ASN A 45 0.79 14.13 -0.45
C ASN A 45 1.81 13.58 0.56
N LEU A 46 1.66 13.93 1.85
CA LEU A 46 2.57 13.45 2.90
C LEU A 46 2.50 11.93 3.04
N ALA A 47 1.30 11.35 3.03
CA ALA A 47 1.15 9.91 3.07
C ALA A 47 1.76 9.27 1.83
N TRP A 48 1.48 9.83 0.65
CA TRP A 48 2.04 9.36 -0.62
C TRP A 48 3.57 9.26 -0.58
N ASP A 49 4.24 10.33 -0.13
CA ASP A 49 5.71 10.36 0.02
C ASP A 49 6.23 9.35 1.04
N LEU A 50 5.57 9.23 2.20
CA LEU A 50 6.00 8.32 3.26
C LEU A 50 5.81 6.86 2.85
N PHE A 51 4.68 6.50 2.24
CA PHE A 51 4.45 5.17 1.69
C PHE A 51 5.45 4.87 0.58
N LYS A 52 5.70 5.81 -0.34
CA LYS A 52 6.68 5.64 -1.43
C LYS A 52 8.09 5.38 -0.90
N ARG A 53 8.57 6.15 0.08
CA ARG A 53 9.89 5.94 0.69
C ARG A 53 10.01 4.59 1.41
N ASN A 54 8.93 4.12 2.03
CA ASN A 54 8.94 2.91 2.84
C ASN A 54 8.71 1.61 2.04
N TYR A 55 7.94 1.68 0.95
CA TYR A 55 7.60 0.54 0.10
C TYR A 55 8.46 0.44 -1.16
N LYS A 56 9.13 1.52 -1.58
CA LYS A 56 10.10 1.52 -2.70
C LYS A 56 9.53 0.88 -3.97
N GLU A 57 10.12 -0.20 -4.47
CA GLU A 57 9.66 -0.98 -5.62
C GLU A 57 8.25 -1.58 -5.47
N ASN A 58 7.78 -1.74 -4.23
CA ASN A 58 6.44 -2.22 -3.92
C ASN A 58 5.39 -1.09 -3.78
N PHE A 59 5.80 0.16 -4.00
CA PHE A 59 4.89 1.28 -4.09
C PHE A 59 4.36 1.44 -5.53
N ILE A 60 3.05 1.51 -5.67
CA ILE A 60 2.39 1.75 -6.95
C ILE A 60 1.77 3.14 -6.93
N GLY A 61 2.28 4.04 -7.78
CA GLY A 61 1.66 5.33 -8.02
C GLY A 61 0.31 5.17 -8.73
N ALA A 62 -0.77 5.15 -7.95
CA ALA A 62 -2.13 5.08 -8.47
C ALA A 62 -2.59 6.45 -9.00
N GLY A 63 -3.34 6.43 -10.10
CA GLY A 63 -3.84 7.61 -10.78
C GLY A 63 -4.92 7.24 -11.81
N VAL A 64 -5.64 8.24 -12.31
CA VAL A 64 -6.71 8.02 -13.30
C VAL A 64 -6.12 7.34 -14.55
N GLY A 65 -6.82 6.32 -15.06
CA GLY A 65 -6.39 5.56 -16.22
C GLY A 65 -5.20 4.60 -15.99
N LYS A 66 -4.69 4.48 -14.75
CA LYS A 66 -3.59 3.56 -14.44
C LYS A 66 -4.07 2.10 -14.51
N LEU A 67 -3.45 1.32 -15.38
CA LEU A 67 -3.60 -0.14 -15.39
C LEU A 67 -2.65 -0.78 -14.37
N ILE A 68 -3.21 -1.52 -13.42
CA ILE A 68 -2.47 -2.33 -12.45
C ILE A 68 -2.70 -3.80 -12.80
N LYS A 69 -1.66 -4.47 -13.32
CA LYS A 69 -1.70 -5.89 -13.65
C LYS A 69 -1.25 -6.70 -12.44
N ILE A 70 -2.03 -7.71 -12.08
CA ILE A 70 -1.71 -8.67 -11.02
C ILE A 70 -1.68 -10.05 -11.68
N ALA A 71 -0.51 -10.69 -11.75
CA ALA A 71 -0.43 -12.07 -12.20
C ALA A 71 -0.67 -13.02 -11.03
N VAL A 72 -1.35 -14.13 -11.27
CA VAL A 72 -1.66 -15.14 -10.24
C VAL A 72 -0.38 -15.74 -9.64
N ASN A 73 0.72 -15.77 -10.41
CA ASN A 73 2.03 -16.23 -9.95
C ASN A 73 2.74 -15.24 -9.02
N ASP A 74 2.38 -13.94 -9.07
CA ASP A 74 2.97 -12.91 -8.21
C ASP A 74 2.33 -12.89 -6.83
N VAL A 75 1.10 -13.40 -6.72
CA VAL A 75 0.37 -13.53 -5.46
C VAL A 75 0.85 -14.80 -4.78
N PRO A 76 1.46 -14.74 -3.58
CA PRO A 76 1.78 -15.95 -2.82
C PRO A 76 0.50 -16.78 -2.68
N SER A 77 0.54 -18.02 -3.17
CA SER A 77 -0.62 -18.91 -3.20
C SER A 77 -1.31 -18.95 -1.83
N ALA A 78 -2.54 -18.45 -1.76
CA ALA A 78 -3.48 -18.76 -0.68
C ALA A 78 -4.08 -20.17 -0.83
N ARG A 79 -3.78 -20.86 -1.94
CA ARG A 79 -4.36 -22.16 -2.28
C ARG A 79 -3.59 -23.29 -1.60
N LYS A 80 -4.33 -24.09 -0.83
CA LYS A 80 -4.21 -25.55 -0.86
C LYS A 80 -4.63 -26.07 -2.22
#